data_AF-A0A286T353-F1
#
_entry.id   AF-A0A286T353-F1
#
_cell.length_a   1.000
_cell.length_b   1.000
_cell.length_c   1.000
_cell.angle_alpha   90.00
_cell.angle_beta   90.00
_cell.angle_gamma   90.00
#
_symmetry.space_group_name_H-M   'P 1'
#
loop_
_entity.id
_entity.type
_entity.pdbx_description
1 polymer ?
#
loop_
_entity_poly.entity_id
_entity_poly.type
_entity_poly.pdbx_seq_one_letter_code
_entity_poly.pdbx_strand_id
1 'polypeptide(L)'
;NFGTPDNNFAIASNPIADQFGAIGGHMHAVLTVDHVSTPGDDARLGAFAAVIGQIHAKTNEPLKIFYRKMPNHEHGSIFWNYETNATKESGNYANRKDYEHDVFGAHDLTKASADPTDGVKLGDLISYDVNVKGDVMHLSFTKNVGTDDEVTKTFEINLAKGNYKGDKFDEGYAH
;
A
#
# COMPACT_ATOMS: atom_id res chain seq x y z
N ASN A 1 -22.71 6.71 9.93
CA ASN A 1 -22.87 6.94 8.48
C ASN A 1 -21.47 7.17 7.93
N PHE A 2 -20.86 6.20 7.25
CA PHE A 2 -19.42 6.24 6.90
C PHE A 2 -19.04 7.35 5.89
N GLY A 3 -20.03 7.95 5.23
CA GLY A 3 -19.80 9.00 4.23
C GLY A 3 -19.79 10.44 4.76
N THR A 4 -19.87 10.66 6.07
CA THR A 4 -19.81 12.03 6.61
C THR A 4 -18.35 12.49 6.72
N PRO A 5 -18.01 13.71 6.25
CA PRO A 5 -16.62 14.21 6.27
C PRO A 5 -15.94 14.16 7.66
N ASP A 6 -16.69 14.48 8.71
CA ASP A 6 -16.22 14.49 10.11
C ASP A 6 -15.70 13.14 10.63
N ASN A 7 -16.14 12.02 10.04
CA ASN A 7 -15.68 10.66 10.37
C ASN A 7 -14.48 10.21 9.53
N ASN A 8 -13.99 11.06 8.63
CA ASN A 8 -12.92 10.76 7.69
C ASN A 8 -11.81 11.83 7.78
N PHE A 9 -10.71 11.61 7.05
CA PHE A 9 -9.70 12.63 6.82
C PHE A 9 -9.65 13.00 5.33
N ALA A 10 -9.08 14.15 5.02
CA ALA A 10 -8.76 14.57 3.66
C ALA A 10 -7.29 14.97 3.54
N ILE A 11 -6.75 14.97 2.33
CA ILE A 11 -5.48 15.65 2.05
C ILE A 11 -5.68 17.16 1.98
N ALA A 12 -4.61 17.93 2.19
CA ALA A 12 -4.69 19.39 2.30
C ALA A 12 -5.24 20.08 1.04
N SER A 13 -4.99 19.53 -0.15
CA SER A 13 -5.49 20.05 -1.42
C SER A 13 -6.97 19.76 -1.68
N ASN A 14 -7.66 19.00 -0.81
CA ASN A 14 -9.10 18.80 -0.97
C ASN A 14 -9.87 20.13 -0.77
N PRO A 15 -10.75 20.56 -1.70
CA PRO A 15 -11.44 21.84 -1.63
C PRO A 15 -12.31 22.05 -0.38
N ILE A 16 -12.70 20.96 0.28
CA ILE A 16 -13.52 20.96 1.49
C ILE A 16 -12.79 20.27 2.65
N ALA A 17 -11.45 20.26 2.65
CA ALA A 17 -10.63 19.61 3.68
C ALA A 17 -10.96 20.09 5.11
N ASP A 18 -11.41 21.33 5.26
CA ASP A 18 -11.84 21.94 6.52
C ASP A 18 -13.13 21.33 7.11
N GLN A 19 -13.89 20.56 6.30
CA GLN A 19 -15.08 19.84 6.74
C GLN A 19 -14.76 18.45 7.27
N PHE A 20 -13.55 17.93 7.03
CA PHE A 20 -13.15 16.60 7.48
C PHE A 20 -12.67 16.61 8.94
N GLY A 21 -12.72 15.45 9.58
CA GLY A 21 -12.27 15.30 10.97
C GLY A 21 -10.77 15.54 11.16
N ALA A 22 -9.99 15.40 10.08
CA ALA A 22 -8.56 15.71 10.05
C ALA A 22 -8.08 16.06 8.63
N ILE A 23 -6.98 16.82 8.57
CA ILE A 23 -6.18 17.02 7.36
C ILE A 23 -4.93 16.15 7.49
N GLY A 24 -4.81 15.14 6.64
CA GLY A 24 -3.81 14.08 6.76
C GLY A 24 -4.18 13.02 7.80
N GLY A 25 -3.26 12.10 8.05
CA GLY A 25 -3.49 10.97 8.94
C GLY A 25 -2.22 10.15 9.16
N HIS A 26 -2.13 9.47 10.30
CA HIS A 26 -0.98 8.65 10.66
C HIS A 26 -1.44 7.30 11.18
N MET A 27 -0.92 6.24 10.57
CA MET A 27 -1.10 4.85 10.99
C MET A 27 0.29 4.23 11.19
N HIS A 28 0.52 3.70 12.38
CA HIS A 28 1.70 2.93 12.72
C HIS A 28 1.28 1.53 13.16
N ALA A 29 1.96 0.50 12.65
CA ALA A 29 1.72 -0.87 13.07
C ALA A 29 3.04 -1.62 13.25
N VAL A 30 3.08 -2.45 14.29
CA VAL A 30 4.11 -3.47 14.52
C VAL A 30 3.38 -4.80 14.61
N LEU A 31 3.70 -5.73 13.71
CA LEU A 31 2.93 -6.98 13.55
C LEU A 31 3.78 -8.12 13.03
N THR A 32 3.23 -9.33 13.12
CA THR A 32 3.70 -10.52 12.40
C THR A 32 2.63 -10.94 11.39
N VAL A 33 3.05 -11.57 10.30
CA VAL A 33 2.15 -12.35 9.45
C VAL A 33 2.37 -13.81 9.75
N ASP A 34 1.38 -14.46 10.37
CA ASP A 34 1.57 -15.84 10.85
C ASP A 34 1.22 -16.87 9.78
N HIS A 35 0.34 -16.53 8.83
CA HIS A 35 -0.08 -17.42 7.76
C HIS A 35 -0.66 -16.66 6.55
N VAL A 36 -0.49 -17.22 5.35
CA VAL A 36 -1.17 -16.81 4.11
C VAL A 36 -1.79 -18.04 3.44
N SER A 37 -2.70 -17.85 2.49
CA SER A 37 -3.23 -18.99 1.74
C SER A 37 -2.12 -19.82 1.08
N THR A 38 -2.31 -21.13 0.98
CA THR A 38 -1.37 -22.08 0.35
C THR A 38 -1.90 -22.74 -0.94
N PRO A 39 -3.23 -22.78 -1.23
CA PRO A 39 -3.72 -23.06 -2.58
C PRO A 39 -3.95 -21.76 -3.37
N GLY A 40 -3.76 -21.82 -4.69
CA GLY A 40 -3.98 -20.67 -5.58
C GLY A 40 -3.21 -20.75 -6.89
N ASP A 41 -3.53 -19.81 -7.78
CA ASP A 41 -2.83 -19.52 -9.03
C ASP A 41 -1.77 -18.44 -8.77
N ASP A 42 -0.49 -18.78 -8.91
CA ASP A 42 0.63 -17.86 -8.64
C ASP A 42 0.81 -16.76 -9.69
N ALA A 43 0.11 -16.86 -10.83
CA ALA A 43 -0.04 -15.75 -11.76
C ALA A 43 -0.95 -14.62 -11.22
N ARG A 44 -1.67 -14.84 -10.11
CA ARG A 44 -2.53 -13.83 -9.49
C ARG A 44 -1.85 -13.21 -8.27
N LEU A 45 -1.67 -11.89 -8.27
CA LEU A 45 -1.09 -11.15 -7.14
C LEU A 45 -1.85 -11.34 -5.83
N GLY A 46 -3.18 -11.54 -5.90
CA GLY A 46 -4.00 -11.82 -4.71
C GLY A 46 -3.85 -13.23 -4.14
N ALA A 47 -3.21 -14.17 -4.85
CA ALA A 47 -2.94 -15.50 -4.32
C ALA A 47 -1.72 -15.47 -3.40
N PHE A 48 -1.78 -16.26 -2.32
CA PHE A 48 -0.72 -16.37 -1.31
C PHE A 48 -0.35 -15.05 -0.63
N ALA A 49 -1.29 -14.11 -0.58
CA ALA A 49 -1.09 -12.75 -0.10
C ALA A 49 -2.12 -12.37 0.98
N ALA A 50 -1.75 -11.38 1.79
CA ALA A 50 -2.62 -10.68 2.72
C ALA A 50 -2.40 -9.17 2.56
N VAL A 51 -3.49 -8.39 2.50
CA VAL A 51 -3.42 -6.94 2.68
C VAL A 51 -3.29 -6.68 4.17
N ILE A 52 -2.19 -6.06 4.58
CA ILE A 52 -1.87 -5.81 6.00
C ILE A 52 -2.11 -4.37 6.42
N GLY A 53 -2.28 -3.44 5.48
CA GLY A 53 -2.64 -2.05 5.76
C GLY A 53 -3.14 -1.34 4.49
N GLN A 54 -3.99 -0.33 4.64
CA GLN A 54 -4.56 0.40 3.51
C GLN A 54 -4.98 1.83 3.85
N ILE A 55 -5.00 2.69 2.84
CA ILE A 55 -5.82 3.91 2.81
C ILE A 55 -6.89 3.65 1.74
N HIS A 56 -8.15 3.77 2.12
CA HIS A 56 -9.28 3.56 1.22
C HIS A 56 -10.04 4.88 1.05
N ALA A 57 -10.08 5.41 -0.17
CA ALA A 57 -10.84 6.61 -0.50
C ALA A 57 -12.31 6.24 -0.81
N LYS A 58 -13.06 7.11 -1.47
CA LYS A 58 -14.48 6.85 -1.80
C LYS A 58 -14.66 5.64 -2.73
N THR A 59 -13.77 5.46 -3.70
CA THR A 59 -13.89 4.41 -4.73
C THR A 59 -12.61 3.65 -5.03
N ASN A 60 -11.44 4.24 -4.73
CA ASN A 60 -10.12 3.73 -5.09
C ASN A 60 -9.23 3.71 -3.83
N GLU A 61 -8.11 3.00 -3.86
CA GLU A 61 -7.18 2.87 -2.74
C GLU A 61 -5.82 3.53 -2.99
N PRO A 62 -5.56 4.75 -2.44
CA PRO A 62 -4.24 5.39 -2.53
C PRO A 62 -3.10 4.54 -1.98
N LEU A 63 -3.41 3.56 -1.12
CA LEU A 63 -2.42 2.65 -0.55
C LEU A 63 -3.06 1.29 -0.25
N LYS A 64 -2.41 0.22 -0.72
CA LYS A 64 -2.58 -1.14 -0.20
C LYS A 64 -1.21 -1.72 0.09
N ILE A 65 -0.95 -2.15 1.33
CA ILE A 65 0.30 -2.81 1.73
C ILE A 65 0.05 -4.31 1.76
N PHE A 66 0.88 -5.08 1.06
CA PHE A 66 0.77 -6.52 0.95
C PHE A 66 1.94 -7.21 1.62
N TYR A 67 1.65 -8.34 2.25
CA TYR A 67 2.60 -9.43 2.45
C TYR A 67 2.20 -10.58 1.53
N ARG A 68 3.14 -11.14 0.76
CA ARG A 68 2.89 -12.29 -0.12
C ARG A 68 4.03 -13.29 -0.03
N LYS A 69 3.70 -14.57 0.13
CA LYS A 69 4.71 -15.63 0.24
C LYS A 69 4.30 -16.85 -0.55
N MET A 70 5.15 -17.28 -1.48
CA MET A 70 4.87 -18.52 -2.23
C MET A 70 4.92 -19.74 -1.29
N PRO A 71 4.14 -20.79 -1.58
CA PRO A 71 4.07 -21.96 -0.72
C PRO A 71 5.40 -22.73 -0.65
N ASN A 72 6.26 -22.62 -1.67
CA ASN A 72 7.58 -23.25 -1.74
C ASN A 72 8.75 -22.31 -1.39
N HIS A 73 8.47 -21.10 -0.94
CA HIS A 73 9.49 -20.15 -0.47
C HIS A 73 9.63 -20.23 1.05
N GLU A 74 10.77 -19.83 1.59
CA GLU A 74 10.98 -19.62 3.02
C GLU A 74 10.60 -18.19 3.41
N HIS A 75 10.94 -17.22 2.56
CA HIS A 75 10.68 -15.80 2.76
C HIS A 75 9.49 -15.32 1.93
N GLY A 76 8.71 -14.39 2.49
CA GLY A 76 7.70 -13.62 1.77
C GLY A 76 8.23 -12.25 1.36
N SER A 77 7.55 -11.64 0.40
CA SER A 77 7.75 -10.28 -0.04
C SER A 77 6.81 -9.32 0.68
N ILE A 78 7.29 -8.11 0.93
CA ILE A 78 6.48 -6.95 1.30
C ILE A 78 6.54 -5.97 0.13
N PHE A 79 5.37 -5.51 -0.30
CA PHE A 79 5.23 -4.49 -1.34
C PHE A 79 3.98 -3.66 -1.05
N TRP A 80 3.85 -2.52 -1.72
CA TRP A 80 2.65 -1.71 -1.64
C TRP A 80 2.20 -1.26 -3.03
N ASN A 81 0.90 -1.03 -3.16
CA ASN A 81 0.28 -0.55 -4.38
C ASN A 81 -0.23 0.87 -4.18
N TYR A 82 0.05 1.73 -5.15
CA TYR A 82 -0.69 2.96 -5.40
C TYR A 82 -1.73 2.69 -6.49
N GLU A 83 -3.03 2.74 -6.18
CA GLU A 83 -4.05 2.76 -7.23
C GLU A 83 -4.19 4.18 -7.76
N THR A 84 -4.17 4.37 -9.08
CA THR A 84 -4.41 5.67 -9.69
C THR A 84 -5.85 6.13 -9.49
N ASN A 85 -6.04 7.43 -9.31
CA ASN A 85 -7.37 7.97 -9.11
C ASN A 85 -8.06 8.30 -10.45
N ALA A 86 -8.42 7.28 -11.23
CA ALA A 86 -9.34 7.47 -12.35
C ALA A 86 -10.79 7.42 -11.83
N THR A 87 -11.58 8.46 -12.12
CA THR A 87 -12.88 8.67 -11.46
C THR A 87 -14.08 8.30 -12.33
N LYS A 88 -15.25 8.10 -11.71
CA LYS A 88 -16.51 7.88 -12.46
C LYS A 88 -17.00 9.19 -13.05
N GLU A 89 -16.75 10.28 -12.35
CA GLU A 89 -17.08 11.66 -12.66
C GLU A 89 -16.44 12.10 -13.98
N SER A 90 -15.19 11.70 -14.24
CA SER A 90 -14.49 11.96 -15.50
C SER A 90 -14.80 10.94 -16.62
N GLY A 91 -15.53 9.87 -16.31
CA GLY A 91 -15.79 8.75 -17.22
C GLY A 91 -14.59 7.82 -17.44
N ASN A 92 -13.48 8.01 -16.71
CA ASN A 92 -12.25 7.24 -16.90
C ASN A 92 -12.07 6.08 -15.91
N TYR A 93 -13.01 5.83 -15.01
CA TYR A 93 -12.92 4.82 -13.93
C TYR A 93 -12.39 3.44 -14.36
N ALA A 94 -12.69 2.99 -15.58
CA ALA A 94 -12.21 1.72 -16.11
C ALA A 94 -10.69 1.67 -16.37
N ASN A 95 -10.01 2.82 -16.39
CA ASN A 95 -8.58 2.95 -16.62
C ASN A 95 -7.75 3.01 -15.33
N ARG A 96 -8.39 2.94 -14.15
CA ARG A 96 -7.66 2.87 -12.87
C ARG A 96 -6.69 1.69 -12.87
N LYS A 97 -5.54 1.89 -12.24
CA LYS A 97 -4.44 0.96 -12.30
C LYS A 97 -3.68 0.96 -10.97
N ASP A 98 -3.33 -0.24 -10.50
CA ASP A 98 -2.36 -0.39 -9.43
C ASP A 98 -0.93 -0.26 -9.97
N TYR A 99 -0.11 0.50 -9.26
CA TYR A 99 1.34 0.54 -9.43
C TYR A 99 2.01 -0.07 -8.20
N GLU A 100 2.70 -1.18 -8.43
CA GLU A 100 3.38 -1.93 -7.39
C GLU A 100 4.75 -1.34 -7.07
N HIS A 101 5.11 -1.42 -5.78
CA HIS A 101 6.36 -0.92 -5.21
C HIS A 101 6.95 -1.95 -4.26
N ASP A 102 8.04 -2.57 -4.68
CA ASP A 102 8.75 -3.56 -3.89
C ASP A 102 9.43 -2.92 -2.68
N VAL A 103 9.16 -3.46 -1.49
CA VAL A 103 9.85 -3.10 -0.25
C VAL A 103 10.92 -4.13 0.02
N PHE A 104 10.55 -5.37 0.35
CA PHE A 104 11.48 -6.49 0.59
C PHE A 104 11.06 -7.66 -0.29
N GLY A 105 12.00 -8.28 -1.00
CA GLY A 105 11.67 -9.22 -2.06
C GLY A 105 11.07 -8.51 -3.30
N ALA A 106 10.17 -9.21 -4.00
CA ALA A 106 9.47 -8.68 -5.18
C ALA A 106 7.98 -9.10 -5.22
N HIS A 107 7.12 -8.25 -5.77
CA HIS A 107 5.66 -8.43 -5.83
C HIS A 107 5.21 -9.53 -6.80
N ASP A 108 5.91 -9.69 -7.92
CA ASP A 108 5.54 -10.52 -9.07
C ASP A 108 6.11 -11.94 -9.02
N LEU A 109 6.65 -12.37 -7.88
CA LEU A 109 7.19 -13.72 -7.71
C LEU A 109 6.12 -14.80 -7.94
N THR A 110 6.57 -15.90 -8.52
CA THR A 110 5.81 -17.13 -8.75
C THR A 110 6.49 -18.31 -8.06
N LYS A 111 5.89 -19.50 -8.06
CA LYS A 111 6.52 -20.72 -7.52
C LYS A 111 7.79 -21.09 -8.28
N ALA A 112 7.94 -20.65 -9.54
CA ALA A 112 9.13 -20.87 -10.35
C ALA A 112 10.26 -19.87 -10.04
N SER A 113 9.95 -18.75 -9.39
CA SER A 113 10.95 -17.76 -8.97
C SER A 113 11.79 -18.30 -7.81
N ALA A 114 13.02 -17.80 -7.70
CA ALA A 114 13.86 -18.05 -6.52
C ALA A 114 13.24 -17.45 -5.25
N ASP A 115 13.56 -18.04 -4.10
CA ASP A 115 13.20 -17.51 -2.79
C ASP A 115 13.80 -16.10 -2.60
N PRO A 116 13.00 -15.09 -2.18
CA PRO A 116 13.49 -13.74 -1.98
C PRO A 116 14.24 -13.64 -0.64
N THR A 117 15.53 -13.94 -0.65
CA THR A 117 16.35 -13.97 0.59
C THR A 117 16.44 -12.62 1.33
N ASP A 118 16.12 -11.50 0.68
CA ASP A 118 15.98 -10.19 1.34
C ASP A 118 14.57 -9.93 1.89
N GLY A 119 13.66 -10.90 1.80
CA GLY A 119 12.28 -10.87 2.28
C GLY A 119 12.11 -11.02 3.79
N VAL A 120 10.91 -11.46 4.20
CA VAL A 120 10.43 -11.58 5.59
C VAL A 120 9.73 -12.92 5.78
N LYS A 121 10.11 -13.71 6.79
CA LYS A 121 9.46 -15.01 7.05
C LYS A 121 8.11 -14.83 7.74
N LEU A 122 7.28 -15.86 7.68
CA LEU A 122 6.08 -15.90 8.52
C LEU A 122 6.51 -15.91 9.99
N GLY A 123 5.82 -15.14 10.83
CA GLY A 123 6.14 -14.97 12.25
C GLY A 123 7.27 -13.97 12.56
N ASP A 124 8.00 -13.45 11.56
CA ASP A 124 8.99 -12.39 11.79
C ASP A 124 8.28 -11.06 12.10
N LEU A 125 8.81 -10.32 13.08
CA LEU A 125 8.29 -9.01 13.46
C LEU A 125 8.68 -7.96 12.42
N ILE A 126 7.67 -7.27 11.91
CA ILE A 126 7.81 -6.13 11.01
C ILE A 126 7.09 -4.91 11.57
N SER A 127 7.49 -3.73 11.12
CA SER A 127 6.72 -2.52 11.36
C SER A 127 6.56 -1.72 10.08
N TYR A 128 5.43 -1.03 9.95
CA TYR A 128 5.28 0.01 8.95
C TYR A 128 4.68 1.28 9.55
N ASP A 129 5.03 2.40 8.94
CA ASP A 129 4.55 3.73 9.25
C ASP A 129 3.96 4.35 7.98
N VAL A 130 2.70 4.77 8.06
CA VAL A 130 1.98 5.45 6.98
C VAL A 130 1.58 6.83 7.48
N ASN A 131 2.22 7.86 6.96
CA ASN A 131 2.04 9.22 7.45
C ASN A 131 1.72 10.17 6.29
N VAL A 132 0.46 10.58 6.20
CA VAL A 132 -0.02 11.57 5.23
C VAL A 132 0.08 12.95 5.87
N LYS A 133 1.01 13.78 5.38
CA LYS A 133 1.23 15.16 5.82
C LYS A 133 0.90 16.12 4.68
N GLY A 134 -0.16 16.88 4.85
CA GLY A 134 -0.68 17.73 3.78
C GLY A 134 -1.18 16.87 2.62
N ASP A 135 -0.44 16.88 1.50
CA ASP A 135 -0.73 16.09 0.30
C ASP A 135 0.20 14.91 0.10
N VAL A 136 1.22 14.78 0.94
CA VAL A 136 2.31 13.83 0.74
C VAL A 136 2.14 12.65 1.69
N MET A 137 2.05 11.46 1.12
CA MET A 137 2.11 10.21 1.87
C MET A 137 3.56 9.76 1.98
N HIS A 138 4.05 9.69 3.22
CA HIS A 138 5.35 9.12 3.57
C HIS A 138 5.12 7.70 4.11
N LEU A 139 5.88 6.75 3.58
CA LEU A 139 5.85 5.36 4.00
C LEU A 139 7.22 4.95 4.54
N SER A 140 7.24 4.23 5.64
CA SER A 140 8.44 3.57 6.17
C SER A 140 8.11 2.12 6.49
N PHE A 141 9.00 1.21 6.11
CA PHE A 141 8.86 -0.22 6.38
C PHE A 141 10.14 -0.74 6.99
N THR A 142 10.02 -1.49 8.07
CA THR A 142 11.16 -2.04 8.80
C THR A 142 10.97 -3.53 9.02
N LYS A 143 12.02 -4.31 8.72
CA LYS A 143 12.13 -5.72 9.10
C LYS A 143 13.23 -5.92 10.15
N ASN A 144 13.21 -7.07 10.82
CA ASN A 144 14.11 -7.40 11.92
C ASN A 144 14.02 -6.36 13.07
N VAL A 145 12.80 -5.91 13.35
CA VAL A 145 12.51 -4.82 14.30
C VAL A 145 13.11 -5.14 15.67
N GLY A 146 13.88 -4.21 16.22
CA GLY A 146 14.47 -4.33 17.56
C GLY A 146 15.69 -5.26 17.64
N THR A 147 16.29 -5.62 16.51
CA THR A 147 17.55 -6.37 16.44
C THR A 147 18.69 -5.50 15.89
N ASP A 148 19.94 -5.97 16.00
CA ASP A 148 21.10 -5.26 15.46
C ASP A 148 21.12 -5.20 13.92
N ASP A 149 20.37 -6.09 13.25
CA ASP A 149 20.26 -6.19 11.78
C ASP A 149 18.95 -5.57 11.26
N GLU A 150 18.41 -4.56 11.95
CA GLU A 150 17.23 -3.81 11.54
C GLU A 150 17.44 -3.13 10.17
N VAL A 151 16.48 -3.29 9.26
CA VAL A 151 16.54 -2.67 7.93
C VAL A 151 15.27 -1.90 7.66
N THR A 152 15.40 -0.61 7.34
CA THR A 152 14.30 0.28 6.99
C THR A 152 14.38 0.72 5.53
N LYS A 153 13.24 0.71 4.83
CA LYS A 153 13.06 1.28 3.49
C LYS A 153 11.92 2.30 3.51
N THR A 154 12.12 3.43 2.83
CA THR A 154 11.17 4.56 2.83
C THR A 154 10.71 4.93 1.43
N PHE A 155 9.48 5.40 1.32
CA PHE A 155 8.88 5.86 0.07
C PHE A 155 8.11 7.16 0.31
N GLU A 156 7.90 7.91 -0.77
CA GLU A 156 7.13 9.13 -0.75
C GLU A 156 6.31 9.27 -2.04
N ILE A 157 5.05 9.68 -1.91
CA ILE A 157 4.20 10.02 -3.04
C ILE A 157 3.33 11.23 -2.71
N ASN A 158 3.25 12.18 -3.63
CA ASN A 158 2.30 13.27 -3.56
C ASN A 158 0.95 12.80 -4.11
N LEU A 159 -0.03 12.61 -3.22
CA LEU A 159 -1.36 12.10 -3.54
C LEU A 159 -2.17 13.09 -4.36
N ALA A 160 -1.94 14.40 -4.24
CA ALA A 160 -2.67 15.43 -4.98
C ALA A 160 -2.22 15.55 -6.44
N LYS A 161 -0.98 15.15 -6.76
CA LYS A 161 -0.35 15.45 -8.05
C LYS A 161 -1.02 14.76 -9.24
N GLY A 162 -1.50 13.54 -9.06
CA GLY A 162 -1.94 12.68 -10.15
C GLY A 162 -0.82 12.41 -11.17
N ASN A 163 -1.22 11.95 -12.36
CA ASN A 163 -0.35 11.61 -13.48
C ASN A 163 0.84 10.70 -13.09
N TYR A 164 0.60 9.76 -12.18
CA TYR A 164 1.65 8.91 -11.65
C TYR A 164 2.31 8.08 -12.75
N LYS A 165 3.65 8.20 -12.86
CA LYS A 165 4.45 7.56 -13.92
C LYS A 165 3.91 7.81 -15.35
N GLY A 166 3.29 8.96 -15.59
CA GLY A 166 2.77 9.33 -16.91
C GLY A 166 1.36 8.78 -17.20
N ASP A 167 0.68 8.19 -16.21
CA ASP A 167 -0.70 7.76 -16.36
C ASP A 167 -1.64 8.96 -16.44
N LYS A 168 -2.00 9.36 -17.66
CA LYS A 168 -2.91 10.48 -17.92
C LYS A 168 -4.31 10.33 -17.31
N PHE A 169 -4.69 9.13 -16.86
CA PHE A 169 -5.99 8.89 -16.21
C PHE A 169 -5.93 9.02 -14.69
N ASP A 170 -4.74 9.14 -14.11
CA ASP A 170 -4.58 9.43 -12.70
C ASP A 170 -4.86 10.91 -12.44
N GLU A 171 -6.02 11.21 -11.87
CA GLU A 171 -6.43 12.58 -11.57
C GLU A 171 -5.86 13.06 -10.21
N GLY A 172 -5.19 12.19 -9.45
CA GLY A 172 -4.76 12.45 -8.07
C GLY A 172 -5.95 12.48 -7.09
N TYR A 173 -5.68 12.54 -5.80
CA TYR A 173 -6.68 12.43 -4.73
C TYR A 173 -7.11 13.79 -4.14
N ALA A 174 -6.88 14.88 -4.86
CA ALA A 174 -7.21 16.23 -4.40
C ALA A 174 -8.70 16.59 -4.53
N HIS A 175 -9.56 15.77 -5.12
CA HIS A 175 -10.94 16.12 -5.44
C HIS A 175 -11.96 15.12 -4.91
#